data_AF-A0A2U8FE50-F1
#
_entry.id   AF-A0A2U8FE50-F1
#
_cell.length_a   1.000
_cell.length_b   1.000
_cell.length_c   1.000
_cell.angle_alpha   90.00
_cell.angle_beta   90.00
_cell.angle_gamma   90.00
#
_symmetry.space_group_name_H-M   'P 1'
#
loop_
_entity.id
_entity.type
_entity.pdbx_description
1 polymer ?
#
loop_
_entity_poly.entity_id
_entity_poly.type
_entity_poly.pdbx_seq_one_letter_code
_entity_poly.pdbx_strand_id
1 'polypeptide(L)'
;MNHCNAKIIERTLKRLKEKINPDSIQDIGIITPYKAKADLLKNKLKSIRNNFKDSNIGLDIGTVDSFQGSDRDIIIYDCVCSSKGKNSKQSQRQRKGAD
;
A
#
# COMPACT_ATOMS: atom_id res chain seq x y z
N MET A 1 0.26 -14.31 -8.79
CA MET A 1 -0.07 -13.34 -7.72
C MET A 1 1.22 -12.84 -7.09
N ASN A 2 1.38 -11.53 -6.91
CA ASN A 2 2.60 -10.90 -6.37
C ASN A 2 2.79 -11.18 -4.87
N HIS A 3 3.21 -12.40 -4.51
CA HIS A 3 3.57 -12.75 -3.14
C HIS A 3 4.73 -11.92 -2.59
N CYS A 4 5.55 -11.32 -3.46
CA CYS A 4 6.73 -10.56 -3.08
C CYS A 4 6.37 -9.23 -2.39
N ASN A 5 5.38 -8.49 -2.91
CA ASN A 5 5.04 -7.15 -2.41
C ASN A 5 4.61 -7.18 -0.94
N ALA A 6 3.75 -8.12 -0.55
CA ALA A 6 3.31 -8.25 0.84
C ALA A 6 4.48 -8.48 1.81
N LYS A 7 5.47 -9.31 1.42
CA LYS A 7 6.68 -9.55 2.23
C LYS A 7 7.56 -8.31 2.34
N ILE A 8 7.68 -7.53 1.26
CA ILE A 8 8.45 -6.28 1.26
C ILE A 8 7.79 -5.24 2.17
N ILE A 9 6.46 -5.09 2.07
CA ILE A 9 5.69 -4.20 2.92
C ILE A 9 5.84 -4.61 4.39
N GLU A 10 5.68 -5.90 4.70
CA GLU A 10 5.90 -6.44 6.05
C GLU A 10 7.30 -6.10 6.60
N ARG A 11 8.35 -6.34 5.82
CA ARG A 11 9.72 -6.03 6.25
C ARG A 11 9.93 -4.54 6.48
N THR A 12 9.32 -3.72 5.63
CA THR A 12 9.39 -2.26 5.75
C THR A 12 8.67 -1.79 7.02
N LEU A 13 7.47 -2.32 7.30
CA LEU A 13 6.73 -2.02 8.53
C LEU A 13 7.50 -2.43 9.78
N LYS A 14 8.14 -3.61 9.81
CA LYS A 14 8.96 -4.05 10.94
C LYS A 14 10.12 -3.08 11.20
N ARG A 15 10.85 -2.70 10.14
CA ARG A 15 11.95 -1.72 10.22
C ARG A 15 11.47 -0.32 10.62
N LEU A 16 10.27 0.07 10.20
CA LEU A 16 9.67 1.34 10.60
C LEU A 16 9.34 1.31 12.09
N LYS A 17 8.71 0.23 12.59
CA LYS A 17 8.36 0.08 14.00
C LYS A 17 9.58 0.23 14.94
N GLU A 18 10.74 -0.26 14.53
CA GLU A 18 12.00 -0.13 15.30
C GLU A 18 12.56 1.30 15.32
N LYS A 19 12.15 2.16 14.39
CA LYS A 19 12.73 3.50 14.18
C LYS A 19 11.79 4.64 14.51
N ILE A 20 10.49 4.43 14.46
CA ILE A 20 9.49 5.46 14.73
C ILE A 20 9.32 5.67 16.23
N ASN A 21 9.23 6.93 16.63
CA ASN A 21 8.84 7.29 17.98
C ASN A 21 7.31 7.33 18.06
N PRO A 22 6.65 6.50 18.91
CA PRO A 22 5.20 6.45 19.03
C PRO A 22 4.53 7.79 19.37
N ASP A 23 5.25 8.70 20.03
CA ASP A 23 4.72 10.04 20.37
C ASP A 23 4.58 10.97 19.15
N SER A 24 5.28 10.65 18.05
CA SER A 24 5.35 11.48 16.84
C SER A 24 4.62 10.90 15.64
N ILE A 25 4.45 9.58 15.60
CA ILE A 25 3.81 8.86 14.49
C ILE A 25 2.71 7.99 15.11
N GLN A 26 1.48 8.37 14.84
CA GLN A 26 0.29 7.70 15.36
C GLN A 26 -0.41 6.90 14.27
N ASP A 27 -0.31 7.30 13.00
CA ASP A 27 -1.07 6.67 11.93
C ASP A 27 -0.26 6.37 10.66
N ILE A 28 -0.38 5.13 10.17
CA ILE A 28 0.24 4.63 8.95
C ILE A 28 -0.85 4.11 7.99
N GLY A 29 -0.81 4.55 6.73
CA GLY A 29 -1.68 4.07 5.66
C GLY A 29 -0.93 3.28 4.60
N ILE A 30 -1.46 2.13 4.19
CA ILE A 30 -1.00 1.39 3.01
C ILE A 30 -2.05 1.53 1.92
N ILE A 31 -1.67 2.15 0.80
CA ILE A 31 -2.55 2.38 -0.33
C ILE A 31 -2.19 1.45 -1.48
N THR A 32 -3.20 0.83 -2.09
CA THR A 32 -3.04 0.03 -3.32
C THR A 32 -4.19 0.31 -4.28
N PRO A 33 -3.95 0.37 -5.60
CA PRO A 33 -4.98 0.79 -6.58
C PRO A 33 -6.16 -0.18 -6.73
N TYR A 34 -6.06 -1.42 -6.23
CA TYR A 34 -7.10 -2.44 -6.41
C TYR A 34 -7.64 -2.94 -5.08
N LYS A 35 -8.97 -2.91 -4.90
CA LYS A 35 -9.64 -3.38 -3.68
C LYS A 35 -9.28 -4.82 -3.30
N ALA A 36 -9.29 -5.74 -4.26
CA ALA A 36 -8.90 -7.14 -4.03
C ALA A 36 -7.45 -7.30 -3.50
N LYS A 37 -6.54 -6.38 -3.87
CA LYS A 37 -5.18 -6.36 -3.32
C LYS A 37 -5.16 -5.79 -1.91
N ALA A 38 -5.95 -4.76 -1.62
CA ALA A 38 -6.10 -4.24 -0.27
C ALA A 38 -6.59 -5.33 0.68
N ASP A 39 -7.61 -6.10 0.27
CA ASP A 39 -8.16 -7.19 1.09
C ASP A 39 -7.15 -8.33 1.28
N LEU A 40 -6.40 -8.68 0.23
CA LEU A 40 -5.29 -9.65 0.33
C LEU A 40 -4.21 -9.17 1.32
N LEU A 41 -3.83 -7.89 1.25
CA LEU A 41 -2.83 -7.30 2.13
C LEU A 41 -3.32 -7.25 3.58
N LYS A 42 -4.59 -6.88 3.82
CA LYS A 42 -5.21 -6.94 5.16
C LYS A 42 -5.10 -8.32 5.77
N ASN A 43 -5.40 -9.36 4.99
CA ASN A 43 -5.32 -10.74 5.48
C ASN A 43 -3.87 -11.16 5.76
N LYS A 44 -2.93 -10.84 4.86
CA LYS A 44 -1.51 -11.21 5.02
C LYS A 44 -0.81 -10.45 6.14
N LEU A 45 -1.17 -9.19 6.36
CA LEU A 45 -0.54 -8.30 7.34
C LEU A 45 -1.30 -8.25 8.66
N LYS A 46 -2.32 -9.09 8.86
CA LYS A 46 -3.17 -9.10 10.06
C LYS A 46 -2.36 -9.18 11.36
N SER A 47 -1.35 -10.04 11.42
CA SER A 47 -0.50 -10.19 12.60
C SER A 47 0.31 -8.92 12.90
N ILE A 48 0.87 -8.27 11.86
CA ILE A 48 1.60 -7.01 12.01
C ILE A 48 0.67 -5.90 12.45
N ARG A 49 -0.53 -5.81 11.85
CA ARG A 49 -1.53 -4.79 12.22
C ARG A 49 -1.90 -4.86 13.69
N ASN A 50 -2.10 -6.07 14.23
CA ASN A 50 -2.32 -6.25 15.67
C ASN A 50 -1.12 -5.76 16.49
N ASN A 51 0.10 -6.09 16.04
CA ASN A 51 1.33 -5.65 16.70
C ASN A 51 1.49 -4.12 16.73
N PHE A 52 1.03 -3.40 15.71
CA PHE A 52 1.02 -1.94 15.69
C PHE A 52 -0.07 -1.37 16.63
N LYS A 53 -1.23 -2.02 16.67
CA LYS A 53 -2.31 -1.66 17.61
C LYS A 53 -1.86 -1.76 19.07
N ASP A 54 -1.09 -2.78 19.42
CA ASP A 54 -0.52 -2.93 20.78
C ASP A 54 0.45 -1.79 21.14
N SER A 55 1.02 -1.12 20.13
CA SER A 55 1.88 0.06 20.29
C SER A 55 1.12 1.39 20.13
N ASN A 56 -0.22 1.36 20.14
CA ASN A 56 -1.09 2.51 19.93
C ASN A 56 -0.86 3.27 18.61
N ILE A 57 -0.39 2.55 17.58
CA ILE A 57 -0.20 3.09 16.23
C ILE A 57 -1.27 2.48 15.29
N GLY A 58 -2.03 3.33 14.63
CA GLY A 58 -2.98 2.97 13.59
C GLY A 58 -2.27 2.45 12.34
N LEU A 59 -2.72 1.31 11.81
CA LEU A 59 -2.27 0.80 10.52
C LEU A 59 -3.48 0.46 9.66
N ASP A 60 -3.73 1.26 8.65
CA ASP A 60 -4.86 1.08 7.72
C ASP A 60 -4.39 0.67 6.33
N ILE A 61 -5.24 -0.08 5.63
CA ILE A 61 -4.94 -0.60 4.29
C ILE A 61 -6.18 -0.41 3.41
N GLY A 62 -6.01 0.13 2.22
CA GLY A 62 -7.14 0.52 1.38
C GLY A 62 -6.74 1.00 -0.01
N THR A 63 -7.74 1.48 -0.75
CA THR A 63 -7.57 2.16 -2.04
C THR A 63 -7.44 3.66 -1.85
N VAL A 64 -6.99 4.37 -2.89
CA VAL A 64 -6.90 5.83 -2.87
C VAL A 64 -8.24 6.46 -2.44
N ASP A 65 -9.35 5.98 -2.99
CA ASP A 65 -10.70 6.47 -2.66
C ASP A 65 -11.03 6.32 -1.16
N SER A 66 -10.60 5.22 -0.53
CA SER A 66 -10.88 4.98 0.89
C SER A 66 -10.07 5.86 1.85
N PHE A 67 -9.02 6.53 1.37
CA PHE A 67 -8.20 7.46 2.15
C PHE A 67 -8.50 8.93 1.80
N GLN A 68 -9.45 9.20 0.91
CA GLN A 68 -9.77 10.57 0.51
C GLN A 68 -10.32 11.38 1.70
N GLY A 69 -9.75 12.56 1.91
CA GLY A 69 -10.15 13.44 3.02
C GLY A 69 -9.68 12.97 4.40
N SER A 70 -8.75 12.00 4.44
CA SER A 70 -8.10 11.56 5.67
C SER A 70 -6.59 11.63 5.52
N ASP A 71 -5.92 12.16 6.54
CA ASP A 71 -4.46 12.23 6.59
C ASP A 71 -3.89 11.08 7.42
N ARG A 72 -2.62 10.77 7.15
CA ARG A 72 -1.80 9.79 7.88
C ARG A 72 -0.40 10.36 7.97
N ASP A 73 0.30 10.06 9.06
CA ASP A 73 1.68 10.51 9.24
C ASP A 73 2.63 9.86 8.23
N ILE A 74 2.36 8.59 7.90
CA ILE A 74 3.13 7.83 6.91
C ILE A 74 2.20 7.13 5.92
N ILE A 75 2.48 7.29 4.63
CA ILE A 75 1.81 6.54 3.56
C ILE A 75 2.82 5.62 2.85
N ILE A 76 2.46 4.34 2.74
CA ILE A 76 3.14 3.34 1.90
C ILE A 76 2.24 3.08 0.69
N TYR A 77 2.68 3.49 -0.49
CA TYR A 77 1.94 3.28 -1.72
C TYR A 77 2.48 2.06 -2.49
N ASP A 78 1.69 0.99 -2.57
CA ASP A 78 2.01 -0.24 -3.33
C ASP A 78 1.60 -0.06 -4.80
N CYS A 79 2.54 0.44 -5.61
CA CYS A 79 2.43 0.56 -7.07
C CYS A 79 2.37 -0.83 -7.73
N VAL A 80 1.20 -1.47 -7.72
CA VAL A 80 1.09 -2.82 -8.28
C VAL A 80 0.93 -2.80 -9.80
N CYS A 81 1.95 -2.35 -10.52
CA CYS A 81 2.04 -2.50 -11.97
C CYS A 81 2.96 -3.68 -12.32
N SER A 82 2.45 -4.91 -12.18
CA SER A 82 3.09 -6.08 -12.78
C SER A 82 2.32 -6.50 -14.03
N SER A 83 2.10 -5.59 -14.96
CA SER A 83 2.12 -6.03 -16.34
C SER A 83 3.60 -6.07 -16.71
N LYS A 84 4.11 -7.22 -17.14
CA LYS A 84 5.07 -7.16 -18.25
C LYS A 84 4.29 -6.35 -19.28
N GLY A 85 4.61 -5.08 -19.47
CA GLY A 85 3.93 -4.28 -20.46
C GLY A 85 4.04 -5.04 -21.77
N LYS A 86 2.98 -5.75 -22.17
CA LYS A 86 2.78 -6.03 -23.58
C LYS A 86 2.47 -4.65 -24.13
N ASN A 87 3.52 -3.88 -24.40
CA ASN A 87 3.48 -2.79 -25.35
C ASN A 87 3.17 -3.42 -26.70
N SER A 88 1.95 -3.93 -26.87
CA SER A 88 1.44 -4.23 -28.18
C SER A 88 1.26 -2.88 -28.87
N LYS A 89 1.66 -2.80 -30.15
CA LYS A 89 1.62 -1.58 -30.97
C LYS A 89 0.22 -0.92 -31.01
N GLN A 90 -0.82 -1.61 -30.53
CA GLN A 90 -2.18 -1.13 -30.40
C GLN A 90 -2.36 -0.06 -29.29
N SER A 91 -1.68 -0.18 -28.15
CA SER A 91 -1.78 0.77 -27.04
C SER A 91 -1.07 2.11 -27.27
N GLN A 92 -0.17 2.19 -28.27
CA GLN A 92 0.48 3.44 -28.68
C GLN A 92 -0.37 4.28 -29.62
N ARG A 93 -1.29 3.69 -30.40
CA ARG A 93 -2.13 4.45 -31.34
C ARG A 93 -3.24 5.24 -30.65
N GLN A 94 -3.75 4.78 -29.51
CA GLN A 94 -4.80 5.49 -28.77
C GLN A 94 -4.30 6.69 -27.95
N ARG A 95 -2.98 6.89 -27.82
CA ARG A 95 -2.41 8.06 -27.10
C ARG A 95 -2.05 9.23 -28.01
N LYS A 96 -2.22 9.10 -29.33
CA LYS A 96 -1.87 10.13 -30.33
C LYS A 96 -3.08 10.85 -30.95
N GLY A 97 -4.24 10.81 -30.29
CA GLY A 97 -5.46 11.43 -30.81
C GLY A 97 -6.21 12.18 -29.73
N ALA A 98 -5.66 13.31 -29.29
CA ALA A 98 -6.35 14.38 -28.60
C ALA A 98 -5.43 15.62 -28.61
N ASP A 99 -5.27 16.20 -29.80
CA ASP A 99 -4.97 17.62 -29.98
C ASP A 99 -6.21 18.25 -30.65
#